data_AF-A0A1V1FKL5-F1
#
_entry.id   AF-A0A1V1FKL5-F1
#
_cell.length_a   1.000
_cell.length_b   1.000
_cell.length_c   1.000
_cell.angle_alpha   90.00
_cell.angle_beta   90.00
_cell.angle_gamma   90.00
#
_symmetry.space_group_name_H-M   'P 1'
#
loop_
_entity.id
_entity.type
_entity.pdbx_description
1 polymer ?
#
loop_
_entity_poly.entity_id
_entity_poly.type
_entity_poly.pdbx_seq_one_letter_code
_entity_poly.pdbx_strand_id
1 'polypeptide(L)'
;MNVQGFLYMLHILFIVIGYSCITEVLSADGDVSKMMCEKYSEAVIQEEDSPVLTPGAGKNKVSTCGIVEVPLVVGGVKAGPREFPHMAIIGYGALETDISWMCGGTLVSDEWVLTAAHCGKSREKGPAKWVRLGELNLEDSDDDAQPQDFTISEMILHPDYKLPARYHDIALFKLSTKVVFSGYIRPACLQAEEHFKDTTGIAIGYGRMDYANDAQSKHLLKVTLNFVTNTDCVKYYKNDIGGRQIPEGIRDEQLCSGVLEGGKDTCQGDSGGPLQVVLEEPYCMYSVVGVTSFGKFCGFKNSPAIYTRVSSYIQWIESIVWK
;
A
#
# COMPACT_ATOMS: atom_id res chain seq x y z
N MET A 1 -53.47 -0.57 46.41
CA MET A 1 -54.49 -1.48 45.85
C MET A 1 -55.09 -0.84 44.62
N ASN A 2 -55.33 -1.65 43.60
CA ASN A 2 -55.87 -1.38 42.26
C ASN A 2 -54.94 -0.85 41.17
N VAL A 3 -54.60 -1.83 40.33
CA VAL A 3 -53.97 -1.84 39.02
C VAL A 3 -55.06 -1.67 37.97
N GLN A 4 -54.90 -0.77 36.98
CA GLN A 4 -55.28 -0.99 35.58
C GLN A 4 -55.04 0.29 34.75
N GLY A 5 -53.98 0.27 33.94
CA GLY A 5 -53.65 1.30 32.96
C GLY A 5 -53.53 0.71 31.57
N PHE A 6 -54.57 0.94 30.77
CA PHE A 6 -54.63 1.15 29.32
C PHE A 6 -53.68 0.38 28.38
N LEU A 7 -54.29 -0.54 27.64
CA LEU A 7 -53.80 -1.21 26.43
C LEU A 7 -54.08 -0.29 25.21
N TYR A 8 -53.04 0.23 24.55
CA TYR A 8 -53.20 0.87 23.23
C TYR A 8 -52.86 -0.13 22.13
N MET A 9 -53.91 -0.52 21.39
CA MET A 9 -53.86 -1.31 20.17
C MET A 9 -53.54 -0.36 19.00
N LEU A 10 -52.38 -0.49 18.37
CA LEU A 10 -52.10 0.19 17.10
C LEU A 10 -52.19 -0.85 15.96
N HIS A 11 -53.27 -0.77 15.19
CA HIS A 11 -53.45 -1.49 13.94
C HIS A 11 -52.40 -1.02 12.91
N ILE A 12 -51.52 -1.93 12.48
CA ILE A 12 -50.71 -1.74 11.27
C ILE A 12 -51.49 -2.33 10.10
N LEU A 13 -52.00 -1.44 9.25
CA LEU A 13 -52.70 -1.73 8.01
C LEU A 13 -51.64 -2.15 6.96
N PHE A 14 -51.77 -3.37 6.42
CA PHE A 14 -51.00 -3.79 5.24
C PHE A 14 -51.49 -3.01 4.01
N ILE A 15 -50.69 -2.06 3.53
CA ILE A 15 -50.85 -1.43 2.22
C ILE A 15 -49.79 -2.05 1.30
N VAL A 16 -50.24 -2.89 0.39
CA VAL A 16 -49.45 -3.40 -0.74
C VAL A 16 -49.45 -2.31 -1.80
N ILE A 17 -48.32 -1.64 -2.00
CA ILE A 17 -48.06 -0.82 -3.20
C ILE A 17 -46.74 -1.32 -3.78
N GLY A 18 -46.83 -1.86 -4.99
CA GLY A 18 -45.68 -2.33 -5.75
C GLY A 18 -44.71 -1.19 -6.04
N TYR A 19 -43.53 -1.28 -5.43
CA TYR A 19 -42.35 -0.58 -5.89
C TYR A 19 -41.32 -1.64 -6.27
N SER A 20 -40.77 -1.44 -7.47
CA SER A 20 -39.58 -2.12 -7.95
C SER A 20 -38.58 -2.28 -6.82
N CYS A 21 -38.19 -3.52 -6.52
CA CYS A 21 -37.14 -3.81 -5.57
C CYS A 21 -35.83 -3.32 -6.21
N ILE A 22 -35.51 -2.03 -6.04
CA ILE A 22 -34.14 -1.57 -6.14
C ILE A 22 -33.51 -2.08 -4.84
N THR A 23 -33.05 -3.31 -4.86
CA THR A 23 -31.97 -3.70 -3.96
C THR A 23 -30.80 -2.82 -4.37
N GLU A 24 -30.62 -1.68 -3.71
CA GLU A 24 -29.28 -1.14 -3.53
C GLU A 24 -28.49 -2.29 -2.92
N VAL A 25 -27.67 -2.94 -3.75
CA VAL A 25 -26.59 -3.76 -3.25
C VAL A 25 -25.70 -2.77 -2.51
N LEU A 26 -25.90 -2.65 -1.20
CA LEU A 26 -24.89 -2.13 -0.30
C LEU A 26 -23.69 -3.06 -0.51
N SER A 27 -22.79 -2.69 -1.42
CA SER A 27 -21.55 -3.43 -1.60
C SER A 27 -20.84 -3.42 -0.25
N ALA A 28 -20.45 -4.58 0.24
CA ALA A 28 -19.67 -4.65 1.46
C ALA A 28 -18.36 -3.88 1.26
N ASP A 29 -17.83 -3.32 2.35
CA ASP A 29 -16.56 -2.61 2.31
C ASP A 29 -15.48 -3.49 1.67
N GLY A 30 -14.80 -2.98 0.65
CA GLY A 30 -13.76 -3.72 -0.04
C GLY A 30 -14.20 -4.49 -1.27
N ASP A 31 -15.50 -4.60 -1.57
CA ASP A 31 -16.00 -5.35 -2.74
C ASP A 31 -15.45 -4.77 -4.05
N VAL A 32 -15.35 -3.44 -4.17
CA VAL A 32 -14.86 -2.78 -5.38
C VAL A 32 -13.36 -3.03 -5.54
N SER A 33 -12.59 -2.88 -4.45
CA SER A 33 -11.15 -3.10 -4.44
C SER A 33 -10.78 -4.54 -4.78
N LYS A 34 -11.56 -5.53 -4.30
CA LYS A 34 -11.40 -6.95 -4.63
C LYS A 34 -11.68 -7.23 -6.10
N MET A 35 -12.82 -6.75 -6.61
CA MET A 35 -13.18 -6.88 -8.02
C MET A 35 -12.12 -6.27 -8.94
N MET A 36 -11.61 -5.08 -8.59
CA MET A 36 -10.58 -4.41 -9.39
C MET A 36 -9.23 -5.13 -9.28
N CYS A 37 -8.87 -5.66 -8.11
CA CYS A 37 -7.69 -6.53 -7.93
C CYS A 37 -7.74 -7.76 -8.84
N GLU A 38 -8.89 -8.46 -8.90
CA GLU A 38 -9.08 -9.59 -9.83
C GLU A 38 -8.87 -9.16 -11.29
N LYS A 39 -9.50 -8.05 -11.70
CA LYS A 39 -9.34 -7.50 -13.04
C LYS A 39 -7.87 -7.15 -13.37
N TYR A 40 -7.16 -6.53 -12.44
CA TYR A 40 -5.76 -6.14 -12.63
C TYR A 40 -4.81 -7.33 -12.62
N SER A 41 -5.19 -8.43 -11.97
CA SER A 41 -4.41 -9.67 -11.98
C SER A 41 -4.29 -10.28 -13.38
N GLU A 42 -5.25 -10.03 -14.28
CA GLU A 42 -5.19 -10.52 -15.66
C GLU A 42 -3.97 -9.99 -16.43
N ALA A 43 -3.45 -8.81 -16.05
CA ALA A 43 -2.27 -8.20 -16.67
C ALA A 43 -0.96 -8.97 -16.42
N VAL A 44 -0.94 -10.00 -15.55
CA VAL A 44 0.20 -10.94 -15.44
C VAL A 44 0.44 -11.66 -16.77
N ILE A 45 -0.64 -11.99 -17.47
CA ILE A 45 -0.58 -12.82 -18.67
C ILE A 45 -0.45 -11.91 -19.88
N GLN A 46 0.65 -12.04 -20.62
CA GLN A 46 0.89 -11.33 -21.87
C GLN A 46 0.75 -12.26 -23.06
N GLU A 47 0.37 -11.68 -24.21
CA GLU A 47 0.36 -12.40 -25.48
C GLU A 47 1.66 -12.12 -26.24
N GLU A 48 2.43 -13.17 -26.51
CA GLU A 48 3.63 -13.10 -27.33
C GLU A 48 3.40 -13.78 -28.68
N ASP A 49 4.02 -13.28 -29.75
CA ASP A 49 3.95 -13.93 -31.05
C ASP A 49 4.54 -15.33 -30.97
N SER A 50 3.87 -16.28 -31.62
CA SER A 50 4.36 -17.66 -31.62
C SER A 50 5.75 -17.74 -32.24
N PRO A 51 6.73 -18.43 -31.61
CA PRO A 51 8.07 -18.59 -32.17
C PRO A 51 8.09 -19.46 -33.44
N VAL A 52 6.94 -20.03 -33.82
CA VAL A 52 6.78 -20.84 -35.02
C VAL A 52 6.66 -19.91 -36.24
N LEU A 53 7.61 -20.02 -37.17
CA LEU A 53 7.64 -19.26 -38.43
C LEU A 53 6.67 -19.82 -39.48
N THR A 54 5.42 -20.06 -39.11
CA THR A 54 4.35 -20.45 -40.05
C THR A 54 3.37 -19.29 -40.24
N PRO A 55 2.90 -19.04 -41.47
CA PRO A 55 1.81 -18.09 -41.69
C PRO A 55 0.59 -18.49 -40.84
N GLY A 56 0.19 -17.59 -39.92
CA GLY A 56 -0.95 -17.83 -39.02
C GLY A 56 -0.62 -18.52 -37.70
N ALA A 57 0.65 -18.54 -37.26
CA ALA A 57 1.08 -19.20 -36.01
C ALA A 57 0.43 -18.69 -34.70
N GLY A 58 -0.40 -17.64 -34.76
CA GLY A 58 -1.14 -17.12 -33.60
C GLY A 58 -0.23 -16.52 -32.52
N LYS A 59 -0.80 -16.30 -31.34
CA LYS A 59 -0.10 -15.80 -30.16
C LYS A 59 -0.16 -16.81 -29.02
N ASN A 60 0.89 -16.86 -28.22
CA ASN A 60 0.98 -17.66 -26.99
C ASN A 60 0.70 -16.78 -25.77
N LYS A 61 0.04 -17.33 -24.76
CA LYS A 61 -0.12 -16.68 -23.46
C LYS A 61 1.08 -17.04 -22.59
N VAL A 62 1.82 -16.03 -22.14
CA VAL A 62 3.02 -16.17 -21.31
C VAL A 62 2.80 -15.44 -19.99
N SER A 63 3.14 -16.10 -18.88
CA SER A 63 3.11 -15.46 -17.55
C SER A 63 4.35 -14.60 -17.37
N THR A 64 4.14 -13.33 -16.99
CA THR A 64 5.23 -12.40 -16.66
C THR A 64 5.51 -12.31 -15.15
N CYS A 65 4.98 -13.26 -14.37
CA CYS A 65 5.10 -13.24 -12.93
C CYS A 65 6.55 -13.25 -12.44
N GLY A 66 6.94 -12.24 -11.66
CA GLY A 66 8.26 -12.13 -11.02
C GLY A 66 8.34 -12.71 -9.61
N ILE A 67 7.27 -13.31 -9.08
CA ILE A 67 7.26 -13.92 -7.75
C ILE A 67 7.85 -15.33 -7.86
N VAL A 68 9.16 -15.47 -7.68
CA VAL A 68 9.87 -16.73 -7.95
C VAL A 68 9.81 -17.72 -6.78
N GLU A 69 9.75 -17.23 -5.54
CA GLU A 69 9.41 -17.93 -4.28
C GLU A 69 9.73 -16.93 -3.17
N VAL A 70 8.88 -16.75 -2.14
CA VAL A 70 9.17 -15.83 -1.03
C VAL A 70 10.19 -16.49 -0.10
N PRO A 71 11.50 -16.19 -0.17
CA PRO A 71 12.42 -16.76 0.77
C PRO A 71 12.17 -16.08 2.13
N LEU A 72 12.43 -16.76 3.24
CA LEU A 72 12.56 -16.10 4.53
C LEU A 72 13.73 -15.09 4.44
N VAL A 73 13.43 -13.82 4.16
CA VAL A 73 14.45 -12.80 3.90
C VAL A 73 14.95 -12.22 5.23
N VAL A 74 16.18 -12.59 5.59
CA VAL A 74 16.87 -12.05 6.76
C VAL A 74 17.91 -11.01 6.30
N GLY A 75 17.70 -9.73 6.64
CA GLY A 75 18.72 -8.68 6.51
C GLY A 75 18.62 -7.74 5.30
N GLY A 76 17.44 -7.61 4.68
CA GLY A 76 17.25 -6.75 3.52
C GLY A 76 17.95 -7.31 2.28
N VAL A 77 17.19 -7.90 1.35
CA VAL A 77 17.76 -8.48 0.12
C VAL A 77 17.31 -7.63 -1.06
N LYS A 78 18.16 -7.54 -2.08
CA LYS A 78 17.81 -6.92 -3.36
C LYS A 78 16.58 -7.59 -3.95
N ALA A 79 15.59 -6.81 -4.33
CA ALA A 79 14.47 -7.29 -5.11
C ALA A 79 14.94 -7.75 -6.49
N GLY A 80 14.25 -8.74 -7.05
CA GLY A 80 14.41 -9.14 -8.44
C GLY A 80 13.60 -8.26 -9.39
N PRO A 81 13.94 -8.28 -10.70
CA PRO A 81 13.10 -7.72 -11.74
C PRO A 81 11.65 -8.21 -11.65
N ARG A 82 10.68 -7.32 -11.86
CA ARG A 82 9.23 -7.63 -11.88
C ARG A 82 8.67 -8.23 -10.58
N GLU A 83 9.46 -8.30 -9.50
CA GLU A 83 9.04 -8.90 -8.25
C GLU A 83 7.97 -8.05 -7.54
N PHE A 84 8.11 -6.72 -7.55
CA PHE A 84 7.17 -5.78 -6.92
C PHE A 84 6.69 -4.73 -7.92
N PRO A 85 5.87 -5.12 -8.89
CA PRO A 85 5.52 -4.25 -10.02
C PRO A 85 4.58 -3.09 -9.65
N HIS A 86 4.04 -3.08 -8.44
CA HIS A 86 3.24 -2.00 -7.89
C HIS A 86 4.06 -0.96 -7.12
N MET A 87 5.37 -1.19 -6.94
CA MET A 87 6.23 -0.28 -6.19
C MET A 87 6.33 1.07 -6.91
N ALA A 88 6.03 2.14 -6.18
CA ALA A 88 6.17 3.52 -6.64
C ALA A 88 7.22 4.25 -5.80
N ILE A 89 8.08 5.05 -6.43
CA ILE A 89 8.95 5.98 -5.72
C ILE A 89 8.51 7.42 -6.03
N ILE A 90 8.41 8.24 -4.99
CA ILE A 90 7.82 9.58 -5.01
C ILE A 90 8.93 10.61 -4.88
N GLY A 91 8.93 11.54 -5.83
CA GLY A 91 9.95 12.55 -6.03
C GLY A 91 9.47 13.97 -5.77
N TYR A 92 10.41 14.78 -5.30
CA TYR A 92 10.23 16.20 -4.99
C TYR A 92 11.24 17.03 -5.79
N GLY A 93 10.86 18.22 -6.22
CA GLY A 93 11.72 19.09 -7.02
C GLY A 93 10.94 19.74 -8.15
N ALA A 94 11.34 20.96 -8.53
CA ALA A 94 10.59 21.74 -9.52
C ALA A 94 10.79 21.22 -10.95
N LEU A 95 11.97 20.68 -11.25
CA LEU A 95 12.41 20.24 -12.59
C LEU A 95 12.78 18.76 -12.55
N GLU A 96 12.67 18.08 -13.69
CA GLU A 96 13.05 16.66 -13.84
C GLU A 96 14.54 16.41 -13.55
N THR A 97 15.38 17.42 -13.71
CA THR A 97 16.82 17.32 -13.47
C THR A 97 17.22 17.45 -11.99
N ASP A 98 16.28 17.77 -11.09
CA ASP A 98 16.53 17.93 -9.63
C ASP A 98 15.48 17.14 -8.83
N ILE A 99 15.12 15.95 -9.31
CA ILE A 99 14.21 15.07 -8.57
C ILE A 99 14.96 14.45 -7.40
N SER A 100 14.48 14.71 -6.20
CA SER A 100 14.88 14.01 -4.98
C SER A 100 13.84 12.96 -4.65
N TRP A 101 14.21 11.68 -4.77
CA TRP A 101 13.34 10.56 -4.44
C TRP A 101 13.37 10.26 -2.94
N MET A 102 12.29 10.55 -2.21
CA MET A 102 12.32 10.52 -0.74
C MET A 102 11.22 9.67 -0.08
N CYS A 103 10.17 9.33 -0.81
CA CYS A 103 9.08 8.50 -0.31
C CYS A 103 8.80 7.34 -1.27
N GLY A 104 8.22 6.27 -0.75
CA GLY A 104 7.60 5.20 -1.51
C GLY A 104 6.09 5.41 -1.66
N GLY A 105 5.49 4.50 -2.41
CA GLY A 105 4.05 4.39 -2.61
C GLY A 105 3.71 3.06 -3.28
N THR A 106 2.44 2.86 -3.50
CA THR A 106 1.89 1.65 -4.12
C THR A 106 0.92 2.04 -5.21
N LEU A 107 1.14 1.56 -6.43
CA LEU A 107 0.15 1.65 -7.49
C LEU A 107 -1.08 0.81 -7.11
N VAL A 108 -2.26 1.42 -7.09
CA VAL A 108 -3.54 0.77 -6.75
C VAL A 108 -4.56 0.79 -7.88
N SER A 109 -4.33 1.61 -8.91
CA SER A 109 -5.08 1.57 -10.17
C SER A 109 -4.18 1.97 -11.35
N ASP A 110 -4.76 2.14 -12.54
CA ASP A 110 -4.06 2.72 -13.70
C ASP A 110 -3.70 4.20 -13.55
N GLU A 111 -4.18 4.90 -12.52
CA GLU A 111 -3.91 6.34 -12.34
C GLU A 111 -3.75 6.78 -10.88
N TRP A 112 -3.82 5.86 -9.91
CA TRP A 112 -3.76 6.18 -8.48
C TRP A 112 -2.63 5.45 -7.76
N VAL A 113 -1.89 6.22 -6.97
CA VAL A 113 -0.85 5.74 -6.06
C VAL A 113 -1.27 5.99 -4.61
N LEU A 114 -1.28 4.94 -3.80
CA LEU A 114 -1.46 4.98 -2.36
C LEU A 114 -0.11 5.27 -1.68
N THR A 115 -0.09 6.21 -0.74
CA THR A 115 1.12 6.55 0.03
C THR A 115 0.73 7.14 1.39
N ALA A 116 1.72 7.59 2.18
CA ALA A 116 1.48 8.28 3.44
C ALA A 116 1.16 9.77 3.22
N ALA A 117 0.28 10.34 4.04
CA ALA A 117 -0.08 11.76 3.94
C ALA A 117 1.11 12.69 4.15
N HIS A 118 2.04 12.32 5.02
CA HIS A 118 3.25 13.11 5.24
C HIS A 118 4.18 13.20 4.02
N CYS A 119 4.04 12.27 3.06
CA CYS A 119 4.76 12.33 1.80
C CYS A 119 4.21 13.41 0.85
N GLY A 120 3.07 14.07 1.15
CA GLY A 120 2.54 15.14 0.29
C GLY A 120 3.45 16.36 0.16
N LYS A 121 4.34 16.61 1.14
CA LYS A 121 5.21 17.79 1.11
C LYS A 121 6.52 17.55 1.87
N SER A 122 7.63 17.74 1.17
CA SER A 122 8.96 17.89 1.75
C SER A 122 9.16 19.30 2.30
N ARG A 123 9.78 19.41 3.47
CA ARG A 123 10.12 20.70 4.09
C ARG A 123 11.09 21.51 3.22
N GLU A 124 11.98 20.83 2.50
CA GLU A 124 13.09 21.45 1.77
C GLU A 124 12.83 21.54 0.26
N LYS A 125 12.18 20.52 -0.31
CA LYS A 125 11.97 20.40 -1.76
C LYS A 125 10.55 20.76 -2.22
N GLY A 126 9.64 21.06 -1.30
CA GLY A 126 8.26 21.47 -1.62
C GLY A 126 7.29 20.29 -1.77
N PRO A 127 6.15 20.47 -2.47
CA PRO A 127 5.16 19.40 -2.65
C PRO A 127 5.73 18.22 -3.45
N ALA A 128 5.21 17.02 -3.22
CA ALA A 128 5.46 15.89 -4.11
C ALA A 128 4.99 16.26 -5.53
N LYS A 129 5.79 15.90 -6.54
CA LYS A 129 5.51 16.24 -7.93
C LYS A 129 5.67 15.07 -8.89
N TRP A 130 6.52 14.10 -8.54
CA TRP A 130 6.93 13.03 -9.44
C TRP A 130 6.61 11.67 -8.84
N VAL A 131 6.26 10.73 -9.69
CA VAL A 131 6.15 9.31 -9.37
C VAL A 131 6.91 8.52 -10.42
N ARG A 132 7.77 7.60 -10.00
CA ARG A 132 8.37 6.61 -10.89
C ARG A 132 7.85 5.21 -10.55
N LEU A 133 7.49 4.45 -11.59
CA LEU A 133 7.04 3.07 -11.52
C LEU A 133 7.98 2.19 -12.35
N GLY A 134 8.06 0.89 -12.05
CA GLY A 134 8.86 -0.07 -12.83
C GLY A 134 10.37 0.09 -12.68
N GLU A 135 10.80 0.82 -11.64
CA GLU A 135 12.19 1.04 -11.26
C GLU A 135 12.71 -0.11 -10.39
N LEU A 136 14.00 -0.42 -10.54
CA LEU A 136 14.70 -1.40 -9.71
C LEU A 136 15.99 -0.83 -9.12
N ASN A 137 16.72 0.01 -9.86
CA ASN A 137 17.93 0.68 -9.39
C ASN A 137 17.98 2.14 -9.86
N LEU A 138 17.95 3.07 -8.91
CA LEU A 138 17.90 4.51 -9.18
C LEU A 138 19.13 5.09 -9.91
N GLU A 139 20.21 4.34 -10.04
CA GLU A 139 21.44 4.78 -10.71
C GLU A 139 21.91 3.87 -11.85
N ASP A 140 21.29 2.71 -12.04
CA ASP A 140 21.68 1.74 -13.07
C ASP A 140 20.50 1.50 -14.00
N SER A 141 20.76 1.54 -15.30
CA SER A 141 19.73 1.30 -16.33
C SER A 141 19.91 -0.05 -17.04
N ASP A 142 20.91 -0.84 -16.65
CA ASP A 142 21.21 -2.16 -17.22
C ASP A 142 20.74 -3.30 -16.28
N ASP A 143 19.49 -3.23 -15.80
CA ASP A 143 18.99 -4.05 -14.68
C ASP A 143 17.59 -4.69 -14.87
N ASP A 144 17.20 -5.09 -16.09
CA ASP A 144 15.88 -5.69 -16.42
C ASP A 144 14.71 -4.92 -15.78
N ALA A 145 14.78 -3.59 -15.82
CA ALA A 145 13.76 -2.66 -15.36
C ALA A 145 13.21 -1.83 -16.52
N GLN A 146 11.99 -1.30 -16.35
CA GLN A 146 11.36 -0.41 -17.33
C GLN A 146 10.77 0.80 -16.62
N PRO A 147 11.62 1.70 -16.09
CA PRO A 147 11.18 2.84 -15.31
C PRO A 147 10.35 3.80 -16.17
N GLN A 148 9.23 4.26 -15.61
CA GLN A 148 8.35 5.25 -16.22
C GLN A 148 8.05 6.36 -15.21
N ASP A 149 8.29 7.60 -15.63
CA ASP A 149 8.06 8.80 -14.84
C ASP A 149 6.70 9.44 -15.15
N PHE A 150 6.01 9.83 -14.09
CA PHE A 150 4.70 10.46 -14.12
C PHE A 150 4.70 11.72 -13.26
N THR A 151 3.95 12.74 -13.69
CA THR A 151 3.65 13.88 -12.82
C THR A 151 2.40 13.62 -11.99
N ILE A 152 2.34 14.22 -10.79
CA ILE A 152 1.17 14.16 -9.93
C ILE A 152 0.21 15.29 -10.33
N SER A 153 -1.00 14.93 -10.75
CA SER A 153 -2.05 15.87 -11.14
C SER A 153 -2.91 16.32 -9.96
N GLU A 154 -3.09 15.43 -8.98
CA GLU A 154 -3.89 15.69 -7.78
C GLU A 154 -3.33 14.93 -6.58
N MET A 155 -3.36 15.54 -5.39
CA MET A 155 -3.00 14.90 -4.13
C MET A 155 -4.19 15.00 -3.16
N ILE A 156 -4.70 13.85 -2.73
CA ILE A 156 -5.79 13.76 -1.77
C ILE A 156 -5.23 13.16 -0.48
N LEU A 157 -4.95 14.03 0.48
CA LEU A 157 -4.57 13.63 1.83
C LEU A 157 -5.83 13.30 2.62
N HIS A 158 -5.76 12.31 3.52
CA HIS A 158 -6.90 12.02 4.38
C HIS A 158 -7.32 13.28 5.17
N PRO A 159 -8.62 13.64 5.21
CA PRO A 159 -9.08 14.91 5.79
C PRO A 159 -8.73 15.06 7.28
N ASP A 160 -8.66 13.95 8.00
CA ASP A 160 -8.32 13.90 9.42
C ASP A 160 -6.81 13.82 9.71
N TYR A 161 -5.97 13.81 8.69
CA TYR A 161 -4.52 13.91 8.87
C TYR A 161 -4.16 15.32 9.39
N LYS A 162 -3.56 15.39 10.59
CA LYS A 162 -3.15 16.65 11.23
C LYS A 162 -1.74 16.53 11.82
N LEU A 163 -0.82 17.34 11.29
CA LEU A 163 0.51 17.50 11.89
C LEU A 163 0.42 18.14 13.29
N PRO A 164 1.32 17.79 14.23
CA PRO A 164 2.45 16.88 14.07
C PRO A 164 2.14 15.39 14.32
N ALA A 165 0.91 15.07 14.71
CA ALA A 165 0.48 13.70 14.97
C ALA A 165 0.53 12.85 13.69
N ARG A 166 0.72 11.54 13.86
CA ARG A 166 0.84 10.56 12.77
C ARG A 166 -0.37 9.62 12.70
N TYR A 167 -1.54 10.17 13.01
CA TYR A 167 -2.84 9.52 12.82
C TYR A 167 -3.38 9.84 11.43
N HIS A 168 -4.10 8.89 10.82
CA HIS A 168 -4.64 9.02 9.47
C HIS A 168 -3.58 9.38 8.43
N ASP A 169 -2.36 8.84 8.59
CA ASP A 169 -1.22 9.14 7.73
C ASP A 169 -1.30 8.34 6.42
N ILE A 170 -2.26 8.70 5.57
CA ILE A 170 -2.60 8.05 4.30
C ILE A 170 -3.04 9.09 3.27
N ALA A 171 -2.62 8.91 2.02
CA ALA A 171 -2.95 9.77 0.89
C ALA A 171 -3.05 9.00 -0.41
N LEU A 172 -3.78 9.57 -1.37
CA LEU A 172 -3.92 9.09 -2.73
C LEU A 172 -3.41 10.17 -3.69
N PHE A 173 -2.43 9.80 -4.51
CA PHE A 173 -1.87 10.68 -5.53
C PHE A 173 -2.35 10.22 -6.90
N LYS A 174 -2.99 11.14 -7.63
CA LYS A 174 -3.44 10.91 -8.99
C LYS A 174 -2.31 11.23 -9.96
N LEU A 175 -2.03 10.30 -10.86
CA LEU A 175 -1.08 10.48 -11.94
C LEU A 175 -1.69 11.37 -13.03
N SER A 176 -0.85 12.08 -13.78
CA SER A 176 -1.28 12.92 -14.91
C SER A 176 -1.76 12.13 -16.12
N THR A 177 -1.34 10.88 -16.23
CA THR A 177 -1.62 9.99 -17.36
C THR A 177 -1.85 8.58 -16.85
N LYS A 178 -2.72 7.84 -17.54
CA LYS A 178 -2.98 6.42 -17.23
C LYS A 178 -1.75 5.58 -17.55
N VAL A 179 -1.46 4.66 -16.65
CA VAL A 179 -0.39 3.66 -16.72
C VAL A 179 -0.86 2.51 -17.60
N VAL A 180 0.01 2.06 -18.49
CA VAL A 180 -0.20 0.82 -19.25
C VAL A 180 0.40 -0.34 -18.47
N PHE A 181 -0.45 -1.30 -18.08
CA PHE A 181 0.03 -2.44 -17.30
C PHE A 181 0.91 -3.37 -18.11
N SER A 182 1.91 -3.93 -17.44
CA SER A 182 2.87 -4.88 -17.97
C SER A 182 3.40 -5.78 -16.84
N GLY A 183 4.33 -6.68 -17.14
CA GLY A 183 5.05 -7.43 -16.11
C GLY A 183 5.84 -6.53 -15.15
N TYR A 184 6.22 -5.32 -15.57
CA TYR A 184 7.02 -4.38 -14.77
C TYR A 184 6.17 -3.43 -13.93
N ILE A 185 4.96 -3.11 -14.39
CA ILE A 185 4.08 -2.12 -13.76
C ILE A 185 2.66 -2.64 -13.73
N ARG A 186 2.12 -2.88 -12.54
CA ARG A 186 0.75 -3.38 -12.33
C ARG A 186 0.33 -3.11 -10.89
N PRO A 187 -0.96 -2.85 -10.61
CA PRO A 187 -1.41 -2.48 -9.28
C PRO A 187 -1.32 -3.62 -8.27
N ALA A 188 -1.21 -3.28 -6.98
CA ALA A 188 -1.42 -4.24 -5.89
C ALA A 188 -2.90 -4.31 -5.50
N CYS A 189 -3.26 -5.41 -4.84
CA CYS A 189 -4.54 -5.54 -4.15
C CYS A 189 -4.48 -4.84 -2.80
N LEU A 190 -5.64 -4.52 -2.23
CA LEU A 190 -5.75 -3.88 -0.93
C LEU A 190 -6.39 -4.83 0.08
N GLN A 191 -5.85 -4.87 1.29
CA GLN A 191 -6.37 -5.69 2.35
C GLN A 191 -7.67 -5.09 2.90
N ALA A 192 -8.81 -5.73 2.62
CA ALA A 192 -10.11 -5.28 3.11
C ALA A 192 -10.43 -5.78 4.52
N GLU A 193 -10.06 -7.02 4.82
CA GLU A 193 -10.31 -7.61 6.12
C GLU A 193 -9.33 -7.10 7.17
N GLU A 194 -9.84 -6.61 8.30
CA GLU A 194 -9.02 -6.21 9.44
C GLU A 194 -8.21 -7.39 10.02
N HIS A 195 -8.80 -8.58 10.00
CA HIS A 195 -8.19 -9.81 10.48
C HIS A 195 -7.79 -10.69 9.30
N PHE A 196 -6.49 -10.93 9.16
CA PHE A 196 -5.91 -11.84 8.19
C PHE A 196 -4.97 -12.83 8.90
N LYS A 197 -4.69 -13.97 8.25
CA LYS A 197 -4.02 -15.11 8.90
C LYS A 197 -2.50 -14.97 8.97
N ASP A 198 -1.93 -14.11 8.13
CA ASP A 198 -0.50 -13.94 8.02
C ASP A 198 0.11 -13.44 9.32
N THR A 199 1.25 -14.03 9.68
CA THR A 199 2.03 -13.64 10.85
C THR A 199 3.23 -12.77 10.49
N THR A 200 3.53 -12.66 9.19
CA THR A 200 4.62 -11.87 8.63
C THR A 200 4.17 -11.11 7.38
N GLY A 201 4.74 -9.93 7.18
CA GLY A 201 4.58 -9.14 5.96
C GLY A 201 5.92 -8.85 5.31
N ILE A 202 5.90 -8.44 4.05
CA ILE A 202 7.05 -7.98 3.28
C ILE A 202 6.96 -6.46 3.20
N ALA A 203 7.98 -5.76 3.66
CA ALA A 203 8.15 -4.34 3.36
C ALA A 203 9.16 -4.18 2.23
N ILE A 204 8.91 -3.21 1.34
CA ILE A 204 9.80 -2.89 0.23
C ILE A 204 10.07 -1.38 0.18
N GLY A 205 11.24 -1.03 -0.33
CA GLY A 205 11.58 0.36 -0.56
C GLY A 205 13.04 0.58 -0.90
N TYR A 206 13.37 1.85 -1.12
CA TYR A 206 14.71 2.32 -1.43
C TYR A 206 15.40 2.89 -0.19
N GLY A 207 14.86 2.67 1.01
CA GLY A 207 15.35 3.22 2.25
C GLY A 207 16.77 2.81 2.61
N ARG A 208 17.29 3.43 3.67
CA ARG A 208 18.65 3.18 4.18
C ARG A 208 18.79 1.73 4.65
N MET A 209 19.96 1.14 4.41
CA MET A 209 20.28 -0.23 4.87
C MET A 209 20.73 -0.30 6.34
N ASP A 210 21.29 0.79 6.87
CA ASP A 210 21.78 0.88 8.25
C ASP A 210 21.74 2.36 8.70
N TYR A 211 21.54 2.61 9.99
CA TYR A 211 21.68 3.93 10.60
C TYR A 211 23.10 4.50 10.43
N ALA A 212 24.12 3.63 10.38
CA ALA A 212 25.53 4.04 10.28
C ALA A 212 25.95 4.52 8.87
N ASN A 213 25.26 4.09 7.81
CA ASN A 213 25.53 4.50 6.44
C ASN A 213 24.44 5.47 5.96
N ASP A 214 24.82 6.73 5.77
CA ASP A 214 23.89 7.83 5.44
C ASP A 214 23.34 7.76 4.00
N ALA A 215 23.76 6.75 3.21
CA ALA A 215 23.35 6.56 1.83
C ALA A 215 22.07 5.71 1.71
N GLN A 216 21.07 6.28 1.03
CA GLN A 216 19.89 5.58 0.54
C GLN A 216 20.31 4.39 -0.33
N SER A 217 19.57 3.27 -0.28
CA SER A 217 19.84 2.18 -1.21
C SER A 217 19.44 2.59 -2.61
N LYS A 218 20.34 2.38 -3.56
CA LYS A 218 20.09 2.63 -4.98
C LYS A 218 19.19 1.55 -5.57
N HIS A 219 19.38 0.31 -5.11
CA HIS A 219 18.60 -0.87 -5.50
C HIS A 219 17.38 -1.03 -4.59
N LEU A 220 16.24 -1.46 -5.14
CA LEU A 220 15.02 -1.80 -4.39
C LEU A 220 15.28 -2.96 -3.42
N LEU A 221 14.94 -2.78 -2.16
CA LEU A 221 15.14 -3.80 -1.13
C LEU A 221 13.81 -4.38 -0.68
N LYS A 222 13.87 -5.62 -0.19
CA LYS A 222 12.76 -6.31 0.47
C LYS A 222 13.19 -6.87 1.81
N VAL A 223 12.30 -6.84 2.79
CA VAL A 223 12.50 -7.44 4.11
C VAL A 223 11.22 -8.07 4.62
N THR A 224 11.34 -9.26 5.22
CA THR A 224 10.24 -9.93 5.92
C THR A 224 10.21 -9.48 7.37
N LEU A 225 9.05 -8.99 7.83
CA LEU A 225 8.81 -8.46 9.16
C LEU A 225 7.69 -9.23 9.85
N ASN A 226 7.79 -9.39 11.18
CA ASN A 226 6.71 -10.02 11.95
C ASN A 226 5.63 -8.98 12.26
N PHE A 227 4.36 -9.36 12.19
CA PHE A 227 3.29 -8.53 12.73
C PHE A 227 3.35 -8.54 14.26
N VAL A 228 3.13 -7.38 14.85
CA VAL A 228 3.09 -7.18 16.30
C VAL A 228 1.72 -6.63 16.65
N THR A 229 1.07 -7.24 17.65
CA THR A 229 -0.23 -6.77 18.11
C THR A 229 -0.12 -5.35 18.65
N ASN A 230 -1.17 -4.52 18.52
CA ASN A 230 -1.15 -3.16 19.06
C ASN A 230 -0.88 -3.16 20.57
N THR A 231 -1.45 -4.12 21.31
CA THR A 231 -1.20 -4.35 22.74
C THR A 231 0.28 -4.56 23.07
N ASP A 232 0.99 -5.35 22.26
CA ASP A 232 2.43 -5.54 22.44
C ASP A 232 3.24 -4.35 21.95
N CYS A 233 2.81 -3.72 20.86
CA CYS A 233 3.48 -2.58 20.27
C CYS A 233 3.57 -1.39 21.24
N VAL A 234 2.51 -1.14 22.01
CA VAL A 234 2.48 -0.13 23.09
C VAL A 234 3.65 -0.28 24.05
N LYS A 235 4.12 -1.51 24.31
CA LYS A 235 5.24 -1.77 25.22
C LYS A 235 6.57 -1.23 24.68
N TYR A 236 6.75 -1.19 23.36
CA TYR A 236 7.95 -0.67 22.71
C TYR A 236 7.93 0.85 22.56
N TYR A 237 6.74 1.46 22.58
CA TYR A 237 6.54 2.91 22.42
C TYR A 237 6.21 3.66 23.72
N LYS A 238 6.40 3.04 24.89
CA LYS A 238 6.04 3.63 26.20
C LYS A 238 6.56 5.05 26.43
N ASN A 239 7.77 5.36 25.95
CA ASN A 239 8.39 6.68 26.14
C ASN A 239 7.93 7.73 25.11
N ASP A 240 7.27 7.29 24.04
CA ASP A 240 6.83 8.13 22.93
C ASP A 240 5.34 8.46 23.02
N ILE A 241 4.56 7.62 23.72
CA ILE A 241 3.14 7.84 24.01
C ILE A 241 2.99 9.14 24.81
N GLY A 242 2.04 9.99 24.40
CA GLY A 242 1.89 11.35 24.92
C GLY A 242 2.83 12.37 24.25
N GLY A 243 3.72 11.91 23.37
CA GLY A 243 4.59 12.75 22.55
C GLY A 243 3.88 13.34 21.33
N ARG A 244 4.66 13.99 20.45
CA ARG A 244 4.11 14.73 19.29
C ARG A 244 3.49 13.84 18.21
N GLN A 245 4.05 12.64 17.98
CA GLN A 245 3.62 11.75 16.90
C GLN A 245 2.41 10.90 17.30
N ILE A 246 2.36 10.45 18.56
CA ILE A 246 1.31 9.60 19.12
C ILE A 246 0.82 10.11 20.48
N PRO A 247 0.22 11.31 20.54
CA PRO A 247 -0.23 11.91 21.80
C PRO A 247 -1.29 11.07 22.52
N GLU A 248 -2.08 10.30 21.78
CA GLU A 248 -3.14 9.42 22.30
C GLU A 248 -2.70 7.94 22.30
N GLY A 249 -1.43 7.67 22.05
CA GLY A 249 -0.89 6.32 21.92
C GLY A 249 -1.13 5.69 20.55
N ILE A 250 -0.97 4.36 20.49
CA ILE A 250 -1.18 3.56 19.27
C ILE A 250 -2.67 3.27 19.12
N ARG A 251 -3.23 3.55 17.95
CA ARG A 251 -4.67 3.33 17.64
C ARG A 251 -4.90 2.12 16.74
N ASP A 252 -6.15 1.70 16.62
CA ASP A 252 -6.55 0.53 15.83
C ASP A 252 -6.33 0.74 14.31
N GLU A 253 -6.40 1.98 13.83
CA GLU A 253 -6.05 2.32 12.44
C GLU A 253 -4.54 2.29 12.16
N GLN A 254 -3.74 1.89 13.15
CA GLN A 254 -2.32 1.66 13.03
C GLN A 254 -2.01 0.17 13.18
N LEU A 255 -0.94 -0.25 12.51
CA LEU A 255 -0.38 -1.58 12.55
C LEU A 255 1.10 -1.48 12.92
N CYS A 256 1.59 -2.49 13.63
CA CYS A 256 2.96 -2.55 14.09
C CYS A 256 3.65 -3.76 13.47
N SER A 257 4.83 -3.56 12.88
CA SER A 257 5.59 -4.66 12.29
C SER A 257 7.09 -4.44 12.42
N GLY A 258 7.85 -5.50 12.67
CA GLY A 258 9.29 -5.41 12.83
C GLY A 258 9.94 -6.72 13.27
N VAL A 259 11.26 -6.72 13.41
CA VAL A 259 12.02 -7.89 13.89
C VAL A 259 12.48 -7.67 15.31
N LEU A 260 11.78 -8.31 16.25
CA LEU A 260 11.96 -8.08 17.68
C LEU A 260 13.36 -8.48 18.20
N GLU A 261 14.02 -9.44 17.56
CA GLU A 261 15.40 -9.83 17.90
C GLU A 261 16.44 -8.73 17.59
N GLY A 262 16.07 -7.74 16.78
CA GLY A 262 16.96 -6.69 16.29
C GLY A 262 17.73 -7.05 15.03
N GLY A 263 18.48 -6.08 14.54
CA GLY A 263 19.23 -6.13 13.29
C GLY A 263 18.41 -5.82 12.03
N LYS A 264 17.08 -5.61 12.11
CA LYS A 264 16.20 -5.49 10.93
C LYS A 264 14.96 -4.59 11.21
N ASP A 265 14.70 -3.60 10.38
CA ASP A 265 13.47 -2.76 10.39
C ASP A 265 13.32 -2.03 9.04
N THR A 266 12.15 -1.44 8.76
CA THR A 266 12.02 -0.42 7.71
C THR A 266 12.72 0.87 8.09
N CYS A 267 13.17 1.61 7.09
CA CYS A 267 14.11 2.69 7.25
C CYS A 267 13.67 4.02 6.65
N GLN A 268 14.42 5.08 6.98
CA GLN A 268 14.32 6.36 6.29
C GLN A 268 14.45 6.13 4.78
N GLY A 269 13.43 6.54 4.01
CA GLY A 269 13.31 6.32 2.56
C GLY A 269 12.31 5.23 2.14
N ASP A 270 11.76 4.46 3.10
CA ASP A 270 10.62 3.55 2.87
C ASP A 270 9.26 4.21 3.20
N SER A 271 9.27 5.42 3.74
CA SER A 271 8.08 6.21 4.09
C SER A 271 7.06 6.24 2.96
N GLY A 272 5.82 5.86 3.23
CA GLY A 272 4.74 5.75 2.24
C GLY A 272 4.75 4.47 1.42
N GLY A 273 5.82 3.67 1.44
CA GLY A 273 5.91 2.38 0.77
C GLY A 273 5.04 1.29 1.43
N PRO A 274 4.75 0.20 0.71
CA PRO A 274 3.85 -0.85 1.18
C PRO A 274 4.48 -1.80 2.20
N LEU A 275 3.66 -2.17 3.18
CA LEU A 275 3.75 -3.45 3.87
C LEU A 275 2.66 -4.37 3.33
N GLN A 276 3.05 -5.58 2.92
CA GLN A 276 2.18 -6.43 2.11
C GLN A 276 2.36 -7.92 2.38
N VAL A 277 1.37 -8.71 1.99
CA VAL A 277 1.41 -10.18 2.00
C VAL A 277 1.22 -10.71 0.59
N VAL A 278 1.74 -11.90 0.30
CA VAL A 278 1.54 -12.54 -0.99
C VAL A 278 0.18 -13.20 -1.02
N LEU A 279 -0.55 -13.03 -2.12
CA LEU A 279 -1.84 -13.70 -2.32
C LEU A 279 -1.62 -15.03 -3.02
N GLU A 280 -2.30 -16.06 -2.52
CA GLU A 280 -2.49 -17.31 -3.26
C GLU A 280 -3.43 -17.06 -4.46
N GLU A 281 -4.49 -16.30 -4.22
CA GLU A 281 -5.46 -15.86 -5.23
C GLU A 281 -5.84 -14.38 -5.00
N PRO A 282 -5.85 -13.53 -6.05
CA PRO A 282 -5.50 -13.86 -7.44
C PRO A 282 -4.00 -14.12 -7.64
N TYR A 283 -3.66 -14.98 -8.60
CA TYR A 283 -2.29 -15.36 -8.91
C TYR A 283 -1.35 -14.17 -9.11
N CYS A 284 -0.14 -14.28 -8.53
CA CYS A 284 0.95 -13.31 -8.65
C CYS A 284 0.64 -11.91 -8.11
N MET A 285 -0.30 -11.78 -7.18
CA MET A 285 -0.67 -10.50 -6.57
C MET A 285 -0.14 -10.39 -5.15
N TYR A 286 0.00 -9.14 -4.70
CA TYR A 286 0.24 -8.79 -3.29
C TYR A 286 -0.98 -8.07 -2.74
N SER A 287 -1.29 -8.28 -1.46
CA SER A 287 -2.27 -7.50 -0.72
C SER A 287 -1.54 -6.52 0.21
N VAL A 288 -1.76 -5.22 0.01
CA VAL A 288 -1.20 -4.17 0.86
C VAL A 288 -2.00 -4.11 2.15
N VAL A 289 -1.35 -4.47 3.25
CA VAL A 289 -1.94 -4.45 4.61
C VAL A 289 -1.64 -3.16 5.36
N GLY A 290 -0.55 -2.48 5.00
CA GLY A 290 -0.11 -1.26 5.67
C GLY A 290 0.67 -0.31 4.77
N VAL A 291 0.64 0.97 5.14
CA VAL A 291 1.44 2.05 4.53
C VAL A 291 2.46 2.53 5.55
N THR A 292 3.75 2.54 5.19
CA THR A 292 4.85 2.91 6.11
C THR A 292 4.69 4.36 6.60
N SER A 293 4.47 4.56 7.91
CA SER A 293 4.22 5.91 8.48
C SER A 293 5.44 6.44 9.22
N PHE A 294 5.86 5.80 10.32
CA PHE A 294 7.04 6.20 11.07
C PHE A 294 7.62 5.03 11.88
N GLY A 295 8.91 5.12 12.19
CA GLY A 295 9.63 4.17 13.04
C GLY A 295 10.66 4.92 13.89
N LYS A 296 11.22 4.24 14.90
CA LYS A 296 12.24 4.85 15.76
C LYS A 296 13.60 4.85 15.09
N PHE A 297 14.14 3.66 14.84
CA PHE A 297 15.48 3.47 14.32
C PHE A 297 15.56 2.15 13.55
N CYS A 298 15.94 2.27 12.28
CA CYS A 298 16.38 1.19 11.40
C CYS A 298 17.13 0.07 12.12
N GLY A 299 16.59 -1.14 12.09
CA GLY A 299 17.33 -2.32 12.50
C GLY A 299 17.59 -2.45 14.00
N PHE A 300 17.03 -1.60 14.87
CA PHE A 300 17.24 -1.75 16.30
C PHE A 300 16.35 -2.83 16.90
N LYS A 301 16.92 -3.58 17.85
CA LYS A 301 16.19 -4.55 18.66
C LYS A 301 14.97 -3.90 19.32
N ASN A 302 13.85 -4.63 19.35
CA ASN A 302 12.62 -4.18 20.01
C ASN A 302 12.08 -2.83 19.51
N SER A 303 12.30 -2.49 18.24
CA SER A 303 11.84 -1.23 17.64
C SER A 303 11.02 -1.52 16.40
N PRO A 304 9.79 -2.07 16.52
CA PRO A 304 8.94 -2.27 15.35
C PRO A 304 8.49 -0.92 14.78
N ALA A 305 8.33 -0.82 13.46
CA ALA A 305 7.78 0.35 12.79
C ALA A 305 6.25 0.40 12.85
N ILE A 306 5.71 1.61 12.73
CA ILE A 306 4.28 1.89 12.67
C ILE A 306 3.85 2.15 11.23
N TYR A 307 2.79 1.47 10.85
CA TYR A 307 2.14 1.55 9.55
C TYR A 307 0.71 2.05 9.72
N THR A 308 0.19 2.78 8.74
CA THR A 308 -1.25 3.03 8.65
C THR A 308 -1.93 1.76 8.14
N ARG A 309 -2.92 1.24 8.88
CA ARG A 309 -3.65 0.01 8.54
C ARG A 309 -4.59 0.26 7.37
N VAL A 310 -4.36 -0.40 6.23
CA VAL A 310 -5.13 -0.16 5.00
C VAL A 310 -6.62 -0.50 5.16
N SER A 311 -6.95 -1.60 5.84
CA SER A 311 -8.32 -2.06 6.04
C SER A 311 -9.23 -0.99 6.69
N SER A 312 -8.67 -0.14 7.56
CA SER A 312 -9.40 0.96 8.21
C SER A 312 -9.80 2.10 7.27
N TYR A 313 -9.23 2.17 6.06
CA TYR A 313 -9.46 3.25 5.10
C TYR A 313 -10.03 2.76 3.76
N ILE A 314 -10.44 1.50 3.65
CA ILE A 314 -10.89 0.93 2.38
C ILE A 314 -12.08 1.69 1.79
N GLN A 315 -13.10 1.99 2.59
CA GLN A 315 -14.24 2.80 2.13
C GLN A 315 -13.79 4.15 1.55
N TRP A 316 -12.85 4.82 2.23
CA TRP A 316 -12.31 6.10 1.77
C TRP A 316 -11.56 5.93 0.45
N ILE A 317 -10.72 4.90 0.33
CA ILE A 317 -9.96 4.59 -0.88
C ILE A 317 -10.89 4.28 -2.05
N GLU A 318 -11.86 3.37 -1.87
CA GLU A 318 -12.81 2.98 -2.90
C GLU A 318 -13.64 4.17 -3.38
N SER A 319 -14.06 5.02 -2.44
CA SER A 319 -14.79 6.25 -2.74
C SER A 319 -13.96 7.29 -3.52
N ILE A 320 -12.70 7.06 -3.84
CA ILE A 320 -11.87 8.02 -4.59
C ILE A 320 -11.33 7.36 -5.85
N VAL A 321 -10.74 6.17 -5.71
CA VAL A 321 -9.98 5.51 -6.77
C VAL A 321 -10.88 4.96 -7.88
N TRP A 322 -12.06 4.44 -7.53
CA TRP A 322 -12.97 3.73 -8.46
C TRP A 322 -14.37 4.33 -8.53
N LYS A 323 -14.45 5.66 -8.38
CA LYS A 323 -15.67 6.44 -8.59
C LYS A 323 -16.11 6.48 -10.06
#